data_AF-A0A923GJ99-F1
#
_entry.id   AF-A0A923GJ99-F1
#
_cell.length_a   1.000
_cell.length_b   1.000
_cell.length_c   1.000
_cell.angle_alpha   90.00
_cell.angle_beta   90.00
_cell.angle_gamma   90.00
#
_symmetry.space_group_name_H-M   'P 1'
#
loop_
_entity.id
_entity.type
_entity.pdbx_description
1 polymer ?
#
loop_
_entity_poly.entity_id
_entity_poly.type
_entity_poly.pdbx_seq_one_letter_code
_entity_poly.pdbx_strand_id
1 'polypeptide(L)'
;MFRRCLGQYATGVAVVTASSGAQLNGMTINSFASLSLEPALVLWSIARTSRSFAFFSQCQSFAINVLGADQIHLSQLFSSKQEDRFSAAQWQPGMHGSPLLAGCIAHLECTLEQTFEGGDHLVLVGRVTRIARYAGTPLLFSQGQYSIADVHPDLSGEPESAGSQPRPEHNLLSSIFDAHHALSEAFEEHRRAEGVSVAVARVLASLYARPGIGVEALARETYLGQRDVEDALAELQRRAMLLRDSDGGLRLTALGERSRIAIRDRWHAFQKAQLAGTSAHELKITLATLDRLLGRQAVAGVAHA
;
A
#
# COMPACT_ATOMS: atom_id res chain seq x y z
N MET A 1 -9.80 15.35 7.68
CA MET A 1 -8.61 16.19 7.42
C MET A 1 -7.37 15.65 8.12
N PHE A 2 -7.39 15.47 9.44
CA PHE A 2 -6.26 14.95 10.23
C PHE A 2 -5.66 13.63 9.72
N ARG A 3 -6.46 12.56 9.56
CA ARG A 3 -5.98 11.26 9.03
C ARG A 3 -5.31 11.35 7.65
N ARG A 4 -5.82 12.21 6.77
CA ARG A 4 -5.22 12.43 5.44
C ARG A 4 -3.86 13.11 5.53
N CYS A 5 -3.69 14.00 6.51
CA CYS A 5 -2.41 14.62 6.83
C CYS A 5 -1.41 13.59 7.37
N LEU A 6 -1.85 12.73 8.30
CA LEU A 6 -1.00 11.64 8.81
C LEU A 6 -0.55 10.67 7.71
N GLY A 7 -1.41 10.45 6.70
CA GLY A 7 -1.04 9.63 5.54
C GLY A 7 0.10 10.20 4.70
N GLN A 8 0.52 11.46 4.88
CA GLN A 8 1.71 12.01 4.20
C GLN A 8 3.02 11.44 4.78
N TYR A 9 2.99 10.94 6.02
CA TYR A 9 4.13 10.28 6.63
C TYR A 9 4.16 8.81 6.21
N ALA A 10 5.07 8.48 5.28
CA ALA A 10 5.23 7.12 4.80
C ALA A 10 5.78 6.21 5.92
N THR A 11 5.27 4.98 5.96
CA THR A 11 5.64 3.98 6.98
C THR A 11 5.93 2.65 6.30
N GLY A 12 6.76 1.82 6.93
CA GLY A 12 6.77 0.39 6.62
C GLY A 12 5.48 -0.29 7.11
N VAL A 13 5.19 -1.46 6.57
CA VAL A 13 4.07 -2.30 7.03
C VAL A 13 4.61 -3.47 7.83
N ALA A 14 3.99 -3.76 8.97
CA ALA A 14 4.29 -4.93 9.77
C ALA A 14 3.03 -5.68 10.18
N VAL A 15 3.17 -6.96 10.53
CA VAL A 15 2.15 -7.71 11.27
C VAL A 15 2.68 -7.96 12.67
N VAL A 16 1.97 -7.43 13.67
CA VAL A 16 2.21 -7.84 15.06
C VAL A 16 1.47 -9.14 15.33
N THR A 17 2.14 -10.10 15.96
CA THR A 17 1.57 -11.39 16.35
C THR A 17 1.85 -11.65 17.82
N ALA A 18 0.97 -12.40 18.48
CA ALA A 18 1.17 -12.83 19.86
C ALA A 18 0.43 -14.14 20.11
N SER A 19 0.87 -14.87 21.14
CA SER A 19 0.27 -16.11 21.58
C SER A 19 -0.08 -16.06 23.07
N SER A 20 -1.19 -16.68 23.46
CA SER A 20 -1.56 -16.95 24.85
C SER A 20 -2.03 -18.40 24.96
N GLY A 21 -1.14 -19.28 25.43
CA GLY A 21 -1.35 -20.73 25.33
C GLY A 21 -1.50 -21.17 23.87
N ALA A 22 -2.62 -21.82 23.54
CA ALA A 22 -2.94 -22.24 22.17
C ALA A 22 -3.58 -21.12 21.31
N GLN A 23 -3.99 -20.00 21.92
CA GLN A 23 -4.66 -18.93 21.20
C GLN A 23 -3.64 -18.02 20.50
N LEU A 24 -3.82 -17.82 19.20
CA LEU A 24 -3.00 -16.93 18.39
C LEU A 24 -3.77 -15.67 18.03
N ASN A 25 -3.08 -14.53 18.00
CA ASN A 25 -3.63 -13.30 17.44
C ASN A 25 -2.57 -12.61 16.58
N GLY A 26 -3.05 -11.92 15.56
CA GLY A 26 -2.22 -11.15 14.66
C GLY A 26 -2.96 -9.92 14.17
N MET A 27 -2.25 -8.84 13.83
CA MET A 27 -2.86 -7.65 13.29
C MET A 27 -1.84 -6.88 12.45
N THR A 28 -2.28 -6.41 11.28
CA THR A 28 -1.47 -5.49 10.47
C THR A 28 -1.38 -4.14 11.17
N ILE A 29 -0.17 -3.60 11.28
CA ILE A 29 0.14 -2.31 11.87
C ILE A 29 1.07 -1.51 10.97
N ASN A 30 0.91 -0.20 11.02
CA ASN A 30 1.86 0.78 10.48
C ASN A 30 2.19 1.89 11.49
N SER A 31 1.82 1.68 12.76
CA SER A 31 2.14 2.54 13.91
C SER A 31 3.47 2.16 14.58
N PHE A 32 4.20 1.18 14.00
CA PHE A 32 5.46 0.69 14.53
C PHE A 32 6.57 1.76 14.41
N ALA A 33 7.38 1.90 15.47
CA ALA A 33 8.59 2.69 15.45
C ALA A 33 9.65 2.12 16.41
N SER A 34 10.92 2.36 16.10
CA SER A 34 12.01 2.20 17.07
C SER A 34 11.91 3.27 18.16
N LEU A 35 12.14 2.89 19.41
CA LEU A 35 12.10 3.80 20.56
C LEU A 35 13.49 4.02 21.19
N SER A 36 14.26 2.95 21.39
CA SER A 36 15.57 3.01 22.05
C SER A 36 16.51 1.94 21.52
N LEU A 37 17.81 2.21 21.53
CA LEU A 37 18.86 1.23 21.20
C LEU A 37 19.38 0.50 22.45
N GLU A 38 19.52 1.17 23.58
CA GLU A 38 19.95 0.57 24.85
C GLU A 38 19.11 1.10 26.03
N PRO A 39 18.20 0.28 26.60
CA PRO A 39 17.82 -1.06 26.12
C PRO A 39 17.16 -0.99 24.74
N ALA A 40 17.20 -2.09 24.00
CA ALA A 40 16.57 -2.19 22.68
C ALA A 40 15.04 -2.20 22.81
N LEU A 41 14.40 -1.06 22.52
CA LEU A 41 12.95 -0.88 22.65
C LEU A 41 12.31 -0.48 21.32
N VAL A 42 11.12 -1.02 21.09
CA VAL A 42 10.22 -0.64 20.00
C VAL A 42 8.86 -0.28 20.56
N LEU A 43 8.07 0.46 19.81
CA LEU A 43 6.68 0.75 20.15
C LEU A 43 5.75 0.53 18.97
N TRP A 44 4.48 0.32 19.29
CA TRP A 44 3.36 0.35 18.36
C TRP A 44 2.07 0.64 19.13
N SER A 45 1.00 0.96 18.40
CA SER A 45 -0.27 1.36 19.02
C SER A 45 -1.44 0.54 18.51
N ILE A 46 -2.36 0.18 19.41
CA ILE A 46 -3.62 -0.52 19.10
C ILE A 46 -4.83 0.34 19.47
N ALA A 47 -5.79 0.43 18.54
CA ALA A 47 -7.05 1.11 18.79
C ALA A 47 -7.86 0.34 19.84
N ARG A 48 -8.49 1.07 20.79
CA ARG A 48 -9.40 0.47 21.78
C ARG A 48 -10.61 -0.24 21.15
N THR A 49 -10.97 0.16 19.94
CA THR A 49 -12.05 -0.45 19.14
C THR A 49 -11.62 -1.68 18.36
N SER A 50 -10.34 -2.07 18.40
CA SER A 50 -9.86 -3.27 17.72
C SER A 50 -10.43 -4.53 18.36
N ARG A 51 -10.87 -5.50 17.54
CA ARG A 51 -11.26 -6.84 18.02
C ARG A 51 -10.11 -7.57 18.72
N SER A 52 -8.87 -7.20 18.42
CA SER A 52 -7.67 -7.77 19.05
C SER A 52 -7.23 -7.00 20.29
N PHE A 53 -7.93 -5.92 20.68
CA PHE A 53 -7.55 -5.08 21.82
C PHE A 53 -7.42 -5.89 23.11
N ALA A 54 -8.45 -6.64 23.49
CA ALA A 54 -8.45 -7.42 24.73
C ALA A 54 -7.30 -8.44 24.80
N PHE A 55 -6.89 -8.97 23.65
CA PHE A 55 -5.78 -9.92 23.56
C PHE A 55 -4.43 -9.22 23.76
N PHE A 56 -4.17 -8.16 22.99
CA PHE A 56 -2.88 -7.47 23.04
C PHE A 56 -2.71 -6.61 24.30
N SER A 57 -3.79 -6.08 24.89
CA SER A 57 -3.71 -5.32 26.15
C SER A 57 -3.26 -6.19 27.34
N GLN A 58 -3.28 -7.52 27.19
CA GLN A 58 -2.89 -8.49 28.23
C GLN A 58 -1.70 -9.36 27.79
N CYS A 59 -1.14 -9.13 26.59
CA CYS A 59 -0.06 -9.96 26.09
C CYS A 59 1.24 -9.70 26.87
N GLN A 60 2.00 -10.75 27.16
CA GLN A 60 3.31 -10.64 27.81
C GLN A 60 4.46 -10.60 26.81
N SER A 61 4.23 -11.10 25.59
CA SER A 61 5.18 -11.09 24.49
C SER A 61 4.44 -10.95 23.17
N PHE A 62 5.15 -10.44 22.17
CA PHE A 62 4.67 -10.32 20.80
C PHE A 62 5.85 -10.37 19.83
N ALA A 63 5.59 -10.66 18.56
CA ALA A 63 6.56 -10.53 17.48
C ALA A 63 6.11 -9.47 16.48
N ILE A 64 7.06 -8.68 15.97
CA ILE A 64 6.88 -7.77 14.85
C ILE A 64 7.43 -8.44 13.60
N ASN A 65 6.56 -8.65 12.61
CA ASN A 65 6.91 -9.23 11.31
C ASN A 65 6.91 -8.12 10.26
N VAL A 66 8.08 -7.65 9.86
CA VAL A 66 8.21 -6.55 8.89
C VAL A 66 8.03 -7.11 7.48
N LEU A 67 7.07 -6.57 6.73
CA LEU A 67 6.64 -7.13 5.45
C LEU A 67 7.52 -6.66 4.29
N GLY A 68 7.81 -7.59 3.37
CA GLY A 68 8.39 -7.32 2.05
C GLY A 68 7.34 -6.82 1.05
N ALA A 69 7.80 -6.13 0.00
CA ALA A 69 6.95 -5.52 -1.04
C ALA A 69 5.99 -6.51 -1.74
N ASP A 70 6.34 -7.79 -1.76
CA ASP A 70 5.55 -8.91 -2.30
C ASP A 70 4.48 -9.44 -1.34
N GLN A 71 4.44 -8.95 -0.10
CA GLN A 71 3.60 -9.49 0.99
C GLN A 71 2.34 -8.66 1.28
N ILE A 72 1.80 -7.94 0.28
CA ILE A 72 0.50 -7.25 0.41
C ILE A 72 -0.61 -8.22 0.87
N HIS A 73 -0.56 -9.48 0.43
CA HIS A 73 -1.53 -10.50 0.80
C HIS A 73 -1.56 -10.75 2.33
N LEU A 74 -0.40 -10.80 3.00
CA LEU A 74 -0.33 -10.93 4.47
C LEU A 74 -0.89 -9.69 5.15
N SER A 75 -0.51 -8.49 4.66
CA SER A 75 -1.06 -7.23 5.18
C SER A 75 -2.59 -7.20 5.12
N GLN A 76 -3.17 -7.60 3.99
CA GLN A 76 -4.62 -7.68 3.82
C GLN A 76 -5.24 -8.74 4.74
N LEU A 77 -4.69 -9.96 4.77
CA LEU A 77 -5.15 -11.05 5.61
C LEU A 77 -5.22 -10.65 7.09
N PHE A 78 -4.14 -10.08 7.62
CA PHE A 78 -4.06 -9.68 9.04
C PHE A 78 -4.78 -8.36 9.37
N SER A 79 -5.27 -7.63 8.37
CA SER A 79 -6.20 -6.50 8.55
C SER A 79 -7.68 -6.88 8.42
N SER A 80 -7.97 -8.07 7.87
CA SER A 80 -9.31 -8.51 7.51
C SER A 80 -10.17 -8.95 8.71
N LYS A 81 -11.44 -9.25 8.42
CA LYS A 81 -12.39 -9.77 9.41
C LYS A 81 -12.29 -11.27 9.69
N GLN A 82 -11.50 -12.01 8.90
CA GLN A 82 -11.34 -13.46 9.00
C GLN A 82 -10.94 -13.89 10.41
N GLU A 83 -11.59 -14.94 10.94
CA GLU A 83 -11.33 -15.44 12.29
C GLU A 83 -10.03 -16.25 12.33
N ASP A 84 -9.93 -17.30 11.52
CA ASP A 84 -8.74 -18.13 11.42
C ASP A 84 -7.81 -17.63 10.31
N ARG A 85 -7.04 -16.57 10.63
CA ARG A 85 -6.06 -15.98 9.71
C ARG A 85 -4.79 -16.83 9.60
N PHE A 86 -4.46 -17.57 10.65
CA PHE A 86 -3.20 -18.33 10.72
C PHE A 86 -3.23 -19.62 9.91
N SER A 87 -4.39 -20.17 9.57
CA SER A 87 -4.49 -21.28 8.59
C SER A 87 -4.23 -20.85 7.15
N ALA A 88 -4.34 -19.56 6.85
CA ALA A 88 -4.11 -18.99 5.52
C ALA A 88 -2.70 -18.36 5.36
N ALA A 89 -1.83 -18.52 6.36
CA ALA A 89 -0.46 -18.00 6.35
C ALA A 89 0.53 -19.09 6.79
N GLN A 90 1.73 -19.09 6.21
CA GLN A 90 2.82 -19.92 6.70
C GLN A 90 3.54 -19.19 7.84
N TRP A 91 3.77 -19.88 8.95
CA TRP A 91 4.44 -19.32 10.11
C TRP A 91 5.07 -20.41 10.97
N GLN A 92 5.98 -20.01 11.86
CA GLN A 92 6.59 -20.87 12.87
C GLN A 92 6.57 -20.18 14.24
N PRO A 93 6.54 -20.92 15.37
CA PRO A 93 6.59 -20.30 16.69
C PRO A 93 7.96 -19.64 16.93
N GLY A 94 7.94 -18.42 17.47
CA GLY A 94 9.12 -17.77 18.02
C GLY A 94 9.52 -18.32 19.39
N MET A 95 10.57 -17.74 19.97
CA MET A 95 11.10 -18.04 21.31
C MET A 95 10.02 -18.01 22.40
N HIS A 96 9.10 -17.05 22.32
CA HIS A 96 8.00 -16.90 23.28
C HIS A 96 6.66 -17.41 22.74
N GLY A 97 6.68 -18.23 21.68
CA GLY A 97 5.48 -18.80 21.04
C GLY A 97 4.77 -17.86 20.05
N SER A 98 5.10 -16.56 20.05
CA SER A 98 4.54 -15.59 19.10
C SER A 98 4.84 -16.00 17.64
N PRO A 99 3.84 -16.08 16.75
CA PRO A 99 4.05 -16.50 15.37
C PRO A 99 5.01 -15.63 14.56
N LEU A 100 6.01 -16.23 13.92
CA LEU A 100 6.90 -15.62 12.94
C LEU A 100 6.44 -15.97 11.54
N LEU A 101 5.97 -15.00 10.77
CA LEU A 101 5.41 -15.21 9.43
C LEU A 101 6.50 -15.48 8.40
N ALA A 102 6.30 -16.46 7.52
CA ALA A 102 7.29 -16.79 6.50
C ALA A 102 7.48 -15.66 5.47
N GLY A 103 8.70 -15.50 4.98
CA GLY A 103 9.06 -14.55 3.90
C GLY A 103 9.18 -13.09 4.32
N CYS A 104 8.93 -12.74 5.59
CA CYS A 104 9.12 -11.37 6.08
C CYS A 104 10.59 -10.97 6.03
N ILE A 105 10.84 -9.67 5.82
CA ILE A 105 12.19 -9.14 5.67
C ILE A 105 12.87 -8.86 7.01
N ALA A 106 12.11 -8.84 8.12
CA ALA A 106 12.65 -8.87 9.46
C ALA A 106 11.64 -9.43 10.48
N HIS A 107 12.17 -10.01 11.56
CA HIS A 107 11.43 -10.37 12.77
C HIS A 107 12.05 -9.70 13.97
N LEU A 108 11.22 -9.16 14.86
CA LEU A 108 11.62 -8.70 16.17
C LEU A 108 10.75 -9.41 17.20
N GLU A 109 11.36 -10.22 18.06
CA GLU A 109 10.67 -10.91 19.15
C GLU A 109 10.80 -10.07 20.42
N CYS A 110 9.67 -9.71 21.02
CA CYS A 110 9.60 -8.74 22.09
C CYS A 110 8.89 -9.31 23.33
N THR A 111 9.38 -8.94 24.51
CA THR A 111 8.61 -9.00 25.76
C THR A 111 7.96 -7.64 26.00
N LEU A 112 6.73 -7.61 26.52
CA LEU A 112 6.08 -6.35 26.88
C LEU A 112 6.86 -5.68 28.02
N GLU A 113 7.26 -4.44 27.77
CA GLU A 113 8.00 -3.62 28.74
C GLU A 113 7.04 -2.71 29.51
N GLN A 114 6.22 -1.95 28.77
CA GLN A 114 5.33 -0.96 29.34
C GLN A 114 4.19 -0.64 28.39
N THR A 115 3.07 -0.15 28.92
CA THR A 115 1.96 0.40 28.14
C THR A 115 1.66 1.83 28.55
N PHE A 116 1.27 2.67 27.59
CA PHE A 116 0.89 4.06 27.83
C PHE A 116 -0.46 4.38 27.21
N GLU A 117 -1.21 5.25 27.88
CA GLU A 117 -2.43 5.82 27.34
C GLU A 117 -2.12 6.76 26.16
N GLY A 118 -2.75 6.52 25.02
CA GLY A 118 -2.55 7.24 23.76
C GLY A 118 -3.86 7.79 23.19
N GLY A 119 -4.76 8.29 24.05
CA GLY A 119 -6.09 8.72 23.66
C GLY A 119 -7.01 7.54 23.34
N ASP A 120 -7.43 7.41 22.07
CA ASP A 120 -8.26 6.30 21.60
C ASP A 120 -7.45 5.01 21.30
N HIS A 121 -6.13 5.06 21.52
CA HIS A 121 -5.20 3.93 21.41
C HIS A 121 -4.50 3.63 22.73
N LEU A 122 -4.07 2.38 22.88
CA LEU A 122 -3.05 1.97 23.85
C LEU A 122 -1.71 1.85 23.10
N VAL A 123 -0.67 2.48 23.62
CA VAL A 123 0.71 2.33 23.13
C VAL A 123 1.35 1.17 23.89
N LEU A 124 1.93 0.22 23.17
CA LEU A 124 2.70 -0.88 23.74
C LEU A 124 4.17 -0.68 23.42
N VAL A 125 5.01 -0.70 24.45
CA VAL A 125 6.46 -0.69 24.35
C VAL A 125 6.96 -2.11 24.58
N GLY A 126 7.72 -2.64 23.63
CA GLY A 126 8.33 -3.96 23.71
C GLY A 126 9.84 -3.87 23.83
N ARG A 127 10.41 -4.66 24.73
CA ARG A 127 11.85 -4.91 24.79
C ARG A 127 12.19 -6.01 23.81
N VAL A 128 13.08 -5.71 22.86
CA VAL A 128 13.52 -6.64 21.83
C VAL A 128 14.47 -7.65 22.45
N THR A 129 14.10 -8.92 22.38
CA THR A 129 14.86 -10.06 22.95
C THR A 129 15.59 -10.85 21.88
N ARG A 130 15.07 -10.85 20.65
CA ARG A 130 15.70 -11.48 19.49
C ARG A 130 15.32 -10.76 18.22
N ILE A 131 16.24 -10.72 17.27
CA ILE A 131 16.01 -10.17 15.93
C ILE A 131 16.45 -11.17 14.86
N ALA A 132 15.80 -11.07 13.71
CA ALA A 132 16.25 -11.66 12.46
C ALA A 132 16.05 -10.63 11.34
N ARG A 133 17.01 -10.57 10.42
CA ARG A 133 16.96 -9.68 9.24
C ARG A 133 17.23 -10.51 7.99
N TYR A 134 16.49 -10.23 6.94
CA TYR A 134 16.61 -10.87 5.64
C TYR A 134 16.73 -9.82 4.52
N ALA A 135 17.08 -10.26 3.32
CA ALA A 135 17.10 -9.41 2.14
C ALA A 135 15.66 -9.19 1.62
N GLY A 136 15.43 -8.04 0.98
CA GLY A 136 14.15 -7.71 0.35
C GLY A 136 13.84 -6.22 0.40
N THR A 137 12.95 -5.77 -0.48
CA THR A 137 12.44 -4.39 -0.49
C THR A 137 11.28 -4.28 0.50
N PRO A 138 11.24 -3.28 1.39
CA PRO A 138 10.15 -3.13 2.34
C PRO A 138 8.82 -2.79 1.65
N LEU A 139 7.72 -3.34 2.16
CA LEU A 139 6.39 -2.85 1.84
C LEU A 139 6.17 -1.52 2.54
N LEU A 140 5.88 -0.48 1.76
CA LEU A 140 5.55 0.84 2.28
C LEU A 140 4.04 1.07 2.25
N PHE A 141 3.58 1.93 3.15
CA PHE A 141 2.24 2.46 3.17
C PHE A 141 2.27 3.99 3.30
N SER A 142 1.69 4.67 2.32
CA SER A 142 1.61 6.13 2.27
C SER A 142 0.31 6.56 1.58
N GLN A 143 -0.31 7.61 2.09
CA GLN A 143 -1.53 8.22 1.56
C GLN A 143 -2.69 7.21 1.31
N GLY A 144 -2.77 6.17 2.14
CA GLY A 144 -3.80 5.12 2.05
C GLY A 144 -3.47 4.00 1.06
N GLN A 145 -2.22 3.91 0.59
CA GLN A 145 -1.81 3.03 -0.51
C GLN A 145 -0.55 2.25 -0.16
N TYR A 146 -0.46 1.01 -0.68
CA TYR A 146 0.80 0.29 -0.72
C TYR A 146 1.74 0.91 -1.75
N SER A 147 3.03 0.91 -1.41
CA SER A 147 4.11 1.42 -2.25
C SER A 147 5.39 0.61 -2.02
N ILE A 148 6.39 0.84 -2.85
CA ILE A 148 7.73 0.27 -2.70
C ILE A 148 8.74 1.38 -2.42
N ALA A 149 9.83 1.03 -1.73
CA ALA A 149 10.97 1.92 -1.61
C ALA A 149 11.78 1.88 -2.92
N ASP A 150 12.17 3.05 -3.41
CA ASP A 150 13.15 3.18 -4.49
C ASP A 150 14.38 3.96 -4.00
N VAL A 151 15.51 3.80 -4.68
CA VAL A 151 16.73 4.55 -4.38
C VAL A 151 16.51 6.00 -4.79
N HIS A 152 16.87 6.94 -3.90
CA HIS A 152 16.73 8.36 -4.20
C HIS A 152 17.60 8.75 -5.41
N PRO A 153 17.08 9.52 -6.38
CA PRO A 153 17.81 9.85 -7.61
C PRO A 153 19.16 10.55 -7.35
N ASP A 154 19.25 11.42 -6.35
CA ASP A 154 20.52 12.07 -5.97
C ASP A 154 21.61 11.08 -5.50
N LEU A 155 21.24 9.86 -5.10
CA LEU A 155 22.18 8.80 -4.74
C LEU A 155 22.51 7.88 -5.92
N SER A 156 21.78 8.01 -7.03
CA SER A 156 22.03 7.28 -8.27
C SER A 156 23.04 7.98 -9.19
N GLY A 157 23.44 9.22 -8.87
CA GLY A 157 24.56 9.93 -9.49
C GLY A 157 25.89 9.62 -8.80
N GLU A 158 26.93 9.30 -9.58
CA GLU A 158 28.30 9.22 -9.07
C GLU A 158 28.81 10.60 -8.59
N PRO A 159 29.79 10.65 -7.66
CA PRO A 159 30.35 11.92 -7.20
C PRO A 159 30.87 12.72 -8.39
N GLU A 160 30.62 14.03 -8.40
CA GLU A 160 31.18 14.97 -9.37
C GLU A 160 32.72 14.88 -9.38
N SER A 161 33.27 14.04 -10.25
CA SER A 161 34.68 14.14 -10.62
C SER A 161 34.78 15.25 -11.67
N ALA A 162 35.41 16.35 -11.28
CA ALA A 162 35.77 17.44 -12.17
C ALA A 162 36.72 16.91 -13.26
N GLY A 163 36.17 16.69 -14.45
CA GLY A 163 36.93 16.26 -15.61
C GLY A 163 35.97 15.99 -16.74
N SER A 164 36.21 16.65 -17.88
CA SER A 164 35.47 16.50 -19.14
C SER A 164 35.27 15.03 -19.51
N GLN A 165 34.14 14.44 -19.11
CA GLN A 165 33.67 13.15 -19.60
C GLN A 165 32.48 13.37 -20.54
N PRO A 166 32.33 12.55 -21.59
CA PRO A 166 31.19 12.63 -22.50
C PRO A 166 29.89 12.43 -21.70
N ARG A 167 28.83 13.20 -22.05
CA ARG A 167 27.49 13.03 -21.46
C ARG A 167 27.13 11.54 -21.42
N PRO A 168 26.79 10.98 -20.25
CA PRO A 168 26.58 9.53 -20.13
C PRO A 168 25.41 9.10 -21.01
N GLU A 169 25.54 7.93 -21.62
CA GLU A 169 24.47 7.28 -22.37
C GLU A 169 23.20 7.23 -21.51
N HIS A 170 22.07 7.69 -22.03
CA HIS A 170 20.79 7.66 -21.33
C HIS A 170 20.47 6.22 -20.89
N ASN A 171 20.60 5.91 -19.60
CA ASN A 171 20.18 4.63 -19.06
C ASN A 171 18.65 4.54 -19.18
N LEU A 172 18.19 3.54 -19.93
CA LEU A 172 16.75 3.31 -20.16
C LEU A 172 15.98 3.16 -18.84
N LEU A 173 16.56 2.50 -17.83
CA LEU A 173 15.91 2.28 -16.54
C LEU A 173 15.70 3.59 -15.78
N SER A 174 16.75 4.41 -15.66
CA SER A 174 16.66 5.73 -15.03
C SER A 174 15.70 6.64 -15.78
N SER A 175 15.74 6.62 -17.13
CA SER A 175 14.84 7.44 -17.95
C SER A 175 13.37 7.04 -17.80
N ILE A 176 13.07 5.75 -17.67
CA ILE A 176 11.71 5.25 -17.40
C ILE A 176 11.24 5.70 -16.01
N PHE A 177 12.13 5.62 -15.01
CA PHE A 177 11.82 6.05 -13.65
C PHE A 177 11.54 7.56 -13.58
N ASP A 178 12.43 8.39 -14.11
CA ASP A 178 12.30 9.85 -14.11
C ASP A 178 11.05 10.30 -14.86
N ALA A 179 10.77 9.69 -16.03
CA ALA A 179 9.57 9.96 -16.79
C ALA A 179 8.30 9.55 -16.04
N HIS A 180 8.30 8.39 -15.37
CA HIS A 180 7.17 7.95 -14.55
C HIS A 180 6.91 8.92 -13.38
N HIS A 181 7.96 9.35 -12.70
CA HIS A 181 7.86 10.29 -11.58
C HIS A 181 7.30 11.64 -12.04
N ALA A 182 7.89 12.24 -13.08
CA ALA A 182 7.45 13.53 -13.62
C ALA A 182 5.99 13.51 -14.11
N LEU A 183 5.58 12.45 -14.81
CA LEU A 183 4.20 12.29 -15.28
C LEU A 183 3.22 12.07 -14.13
N SER A 184 3.62 11.30 -13.10
CA SER A 184 2.78 11.03 -11.93
C SER A 184 2.54 12.30 -11.11
N GLU A 185 3.57 13.10 -10.87
CA GLU A 185 3.48 14.37 -10.14
C GLU A 185 2.57 15.39 -10.85
N ALA A 186 2.78 15.58 -12.16
CA ALA A 186 1.97 16.48 -12.95
C ALA A 186 0.51 16.02 -13.07
N PHE A 187 0.24 14.71 -13.03
CA PHE A 187 -1.15 14.20 -12.98
C PHE A 187 -1.81 14.36 -11.61
N GLU A 188 -1.05 14.22 -10.52
CA GLU A 188 -1.54 14.42 -9.15
C GLU A 188 -2.11 15.83 -8.93
N GLU A 189 -1.53 16.85 -9.56
CA GLU A 189 -2.06 18.23 -9.58
C GLU A 189 -3.47 18.30 -10.21
N HIS A 190 -3.65 17.67 -11.37
CA HIS A 190 -4.94 17.62 -12.07
C HIS A 190 -6.00 16.82 -11.31
N ARG A 191 -5.60 15.73 -10.64
CA ARG A 191 -6.50 14.93 -9.77
C ARG A 191 -6.96 15.73 -8.55
N ARG A 192 -6.05 16.52 -7.93
CA ARG A 192 -6.39 17.38 -6.79
C ARG A 192 -7.40 18.46 -7.17
N ALA A 193 -7.31 19.02 -8.38
CA ALA A 193 -8.26 20.02 -8.89
C ALA A 193 -9.72 19.52 -8.93
N GLU A 194 -9.94 18.21 -9.03
CA GLU A 194 -11.28 17.59 -8.99
C GLU A 194 -11.83 17.34 -7.58
N GLY A 195 -11.04 17.63 -6.55
CA GLY A 195 -11.42 17.41 -5.16
C GLY A 195 -11.63 15.95 -4.80
N VAL A 196 -11.05 15.01 -5.57
CA VAL A 196 -11.16 13.56 -5.36
C VAL A 196 -9.80 13.04 -4.93
N SER A 197 -9.70 12.29 -3.82
CA SER A 197 -8.42 11.68 -3.37
C SER A 197 -7.95 10.53 -4.29
N VAL A 198 -6.67 10.12 -4.21
CA VAL A 198 -6.18 8.97 -5.01
C VAL A 198 -6.99 7.70 -4.70
N ALA A 199 -7.30 7.47 -3.41
CA ALA A 199 -8.13 6.36 -2.97
C ALA A 199 -9.52 6.38 -3.61
N VAL A 200 -10.20 7.54 -3.61
CA VAL A 200 -11.52 7.68 -4.23
C VAL A 200 -11.45 7.50 -5.75
N ALA A 201 -10.40 7.99 -6.42
CA ALA A 201 -10.22 7.79 -7.85
C ALA A 201 -10.04 6.31 -8.23
N ARG A 202 -9.26 5.53 -7.45
CA ARG A 202 -9.10 4.08 -7.66
C ARG A 202 -10.39 3.31 -7.39
N VAL A 203 -11.11 3.65 -6.32
CA VAL A 203 -12.42 3.05 -6.01
C VAL A 203 -13.43 3.35 -7.13
N LEU A 204 -13.51 4.60 -7.61
CA LEU A 204 -14.34 4.96 -8.76
C LEU A 204 -13.97 4.14 -10.00
N ALA A 205 -12.68 3.94 -10.27
CA ALA A 205 -12.24 3.19 -11.43
C ALA A 205 -12.60 1.70 -11.36
N SER A 206 -12.44 1.06 -10.19
CA SER A 206 -12.82 -0.35 -10.00
C SER A 206 -14.34 -0.53 -10.04
N LEU A 207 -15.12 0.34 -9.38
CA LEU A 207 -16.60 0.30 -9.42
C LEU A 207 -17.16 0.49 -10.84
N TYR A 208 -16.53 1.34 -11.65
CA TYR A 208 -16.92 1.53 -13.05
C TYR A 208 -16.59 0.30 -13.91
N ALA A 209 -15.46 -0.35 -13.66
CA ALA A 209 -15.05 -1.55 -14.40
C ALA A 209 -15.83 -2.80 -13.99
N ARG A 210 -16.23 -2.90 -12.71
CA ARG A 210 -16.95 -4.06 -12.14
C ARG A 210 -18.12 -3.60 -11.26
N PRO A 211 -19.26 -3.22 -11.85
CA PRO A 211 -20.47 -2.91 -11.09
C PRO A 211 -20.91 -4.11 -10.24
N GLY A 212 -21.25 -3.87 -8.98
CA GLY A 212 -21.69 -4.91 -8.03
C GLY A 212 -20.56 -5.53 -7.20
N ILE A 213 -19.31 -5.06 -7.34
CA ILE A 213 -18.19 -5.52 -6.51
C ILE A 213 -18.41 -5.23 -5.02
N GLY A 214 -18.06 -6.19 -4.16
CA GLY A 214 -18.09 -6.04 -2.70
C GLY A 214 -16.86 -5.31 -2.14
N VAL A 215 -16.96 -4.79 -0.91
CA VAL A 215 -15.90 -3.98 -0.26
C VAL A 215 -14.56 -4.73 -0.16
N GLU A 216 -14.58 -6.02 0.19
CA GLU A 216 -13.34 -6.80 0.33
C GLU A 216 -12.64 -7.03 -1.01
N ALA A 217 -13.40 -7.36 -2.06
CA ALA A 217 -12.87 -7.50 -3.41
C ALA A 217 -12.30 -6.17 -3.93
N LEU A 218 -12.99 -5.06 -3.64
CA LEU A 218 -12.55 -3.71 -3.98
C LEU A 218 -11.23 -3.35 -3.32
N ALA A 219 -11.02 -3.68 -2.03
CA ALA A 219 -9.75 -3.45 -1.34
C ALA A 219 -8.60 -4.23 -1.96
N ARG A 220 -8.85 -5.47 -2.40
CA ARG A 220 -7.84 -6.28 -3.11
C ARG A 220 -7.47 -5.68 -4.46
N GLU A 221 -8.45 -5.34 -5.29
CA GLU A 221 -8.21 -4.79 -6.64
C GLU A 221 -7.55 -3.42 -6.63
N THR A 222 -7.92 -2.58 -5.66
CA THR A 222 -7.39 -1.22 -5.55
C THR A 222 -6.07 -1.18 -4.79
N TYR A 223 -5.67 -2.26 -4.13
CA TYR A 223 -4.52 -2.31 -3.22
C TYR A 223 -4.57 -1.20 -2.17
N LEU A 224 -5.77 -0.85 -1.72
CA LEU A 224 -6.01 0.12 -0.65
C LEU A 224 -6.24 -0.61 0.68
N GLY A 225 -5.94 0.06 1.79
CA GLY A 225 -6.35 -0.42 3.10
C GLY A 225 -7.87 -0.47 3.23
N GLN A 226 -8.41 -1.44 3.96
CA GLN A 226 -9.87 -1.63 4.10
C GLN A 226 -10.57 -0.36 4.59
N ARG A 227 -10.01 0.33 5.58
CA ARG A 227 -10.55 1.61 6.08
C ARG A 227 -10.48 2.73 5.05
N ASP A 228 -9.50 2.75 4.15
CA ASP A 228 -9.39 3.79 3.11
C ASP A 228 -10.40 3.55 1.99
N VAL A 229 -10.69 2.27 1.69
CA VAL A 229 -11.84 1.90 0.84
C VAL A 229 -13.15 2.36 1.48
N GLU A 230 -13.35 2.08 2.76
CA GLU A 230 -14.55 2.51 3.48
C GLU A 230 -14.70 4.04 3.50
N ASP A 231 -13.63 4.78 3.80
CA ASP A 231 -13.62 6.25 3.77
C ASP A 231 -13.93 6.79 2.35
N ALA A 232 -13.37 6.15 1.32
CA ALA A 232 -13.62 6.51 -0.07
C ALA A 232 -15.09 6.25 -0.47
N LEU A 233 -15.64 5.09 -0.11
CA LEU A 233 -17.04 4.76 -0.35
C LEU A 233 -18.00 5.71 0.39
N ALA A 234 -17.68 6.06 1.63
CA ALA A 234 -18.46 7.04 2.40
C ALA A 234 -18.42 8.42 1.75
N GLU A 235 -17.29 8.83 1.17
CA GLU A 235 -17.21 10.07 0.40
C GLU A 235 -18.05 10.03 -0.88
N LEU A 236 -17.97 8.94 -1.65
CA LEU A 236 -18.79 8.78 -2.85
C LEU A 236 -20.29 8.79 -2.52
N GLN A 237 -20.69 8.16 -1.42
CA GLN A 237 -22.07 8.16 -0.97
C GLN A 237 -22.54 9.56 -0.54
N ARG A 238 -21.73 10.31 0.23
CA ARG A 238 -22.03 11.71 0.58
C ARG A 238 -22.20 12.60 -0.64
N ARG A 239 -21.47 12.31 -1.73
CA ARG A 239 -21.55 13.05 -3.00
C ARG A 239 -22.62 12.51 -3.95
N ALA A 240 -23.49 11.59 -3.50
CA ALA A 240 -24.51 10.93 -4.32
C ALA A 240 -23.96 10.23 -5.58
N MET A 241 -22.73 9.71 -5.51
CA MET A 241 -22.04 9.02 -6.59
C MET A 241 -22.08 7.50 -6.47
N LEU A 242 -22.62 6.96 -5.37
CA LEU A 242 -22.62 5.53 -5.04
C LEU A 242 -24.04 5.06 -4.68
N LEU A 243 -24.43 3.92 -5.21
CA LEU A 243 -25.57 3.11 -4.79
C LEU A 243 -25.07 1.84 -4.11
N ARG A 244 -25.85 1.38 -3.12
CA ARG A 244 -25.67 0.10 -2.46
C ARG A 244 -26.90 -0.76 -2.76
N ASP A 245 -26.66 -1.92 -3.34
CA ASP A 245 -27.69 -2.90 -3.64
C ASP A 245 -28.13 -3.59 -2.33
N SER A 246 -29.32 -4.19 -2.29
CA SER A 246 -29.83 -4.91 -1.11
C SER A 246 -28.91 -6.06 -0.67
N ASP A 247 -28.17 -6.63 -1.63
CA ASP A 247 -27.26 -7.76 -1.42
C ASP A 247 -25.82 -7.32 -1.10
N GLY A 248 -25.60 -6.03 -0.83
CA GLY A 248 -24.29 -5.48 -0.49
C GLY A 248 -23.39 -5.14 -1.69
N GLY A 249 -23.88 -5.30 -2.91
CA GLY A 249 -23.19 -4.87 -4.14
C GLY A 249 -23.06 -3.34 -4.22
N LEU A 250 -21.96 -2.86 -4.81
CA LEU A 250 -21.66 -1.44 -4.94
C LEU A 250 -21.72 -1.02 -6.41
N ARG A 251 -22.45 0.05 -6.72
CA ARG A 251 -22.60 0.58 -8.09
C ARG A 251 -22.48 2.08 -8.13
N LEU A 252 -21.97 2.63 -9.23
CA LEU A 252 -21.96 4.07 -9.42
C LEU A 252 -23.36 4.57 -9.81
N THR A 253 -23.71 5.78 -9.37
CA THR A 253 -24.83 6.51 -9.97
C THR A 253 -24.40 7.08 -11.31
N ALA A 254 -25.35 7.61 -12.11
CA ALA A 254 -25.04 8.38 -13.30
C ALA A 254 -24.08 9.56 -13.01
N LEU A 255 -24.12 10.15 -11.80
CA LEU A 255 -23.17 11.17 -11.40
C LEU A 255 -21.77 10.59 -11.16
N GLY A 256 -21.68 9.43 -10.51
CA GLY A 256 -20.41 8.72 -10.29
C GLY A 256 -19.75 8.29 -11.60
N GLU A 257 -20.53 7.77 -12.55
CA GLU A 257 -20.05 7.42 -13.89
C GLU A 257 -19.52 8.64 -14.65
N ARG A 258 -20.27 9.76 -14.65
CA ARG A 258 -19.81 11.02 -15.25
C ARG A 258 -18.50 11.50 -14.63
N SER A 259 -18.37 11.44 -13.30
CA SER A 259 -17.13 11.81 -12.60
C SER A 259 -15.95 10.93 -13.04
N ARG A 260 -16.14 9.61 -13.11
CA ARG A 260 -15.11 8.67 -13.58
C ARG A 260 -14.70 8.93 -15.03
N ILE A 261 -15.66 9.17 -15.91
CA ILE A 261 -15.42 9.50 -17.32
C ILE A 261 -14.65 10.81 -17.42
N ALA A 262 -15.05 11.85 -16.68
CA ALA A 262 -14.34 13.13 -16.67
C ALA A 262 -12.88 12.99 -16.17
N ILE A 263 -12.62 12.17 -15.14
CA ILE A 263 -11.26 11.85 -14.70
C ILE A 263 -10.47 11.13 -15.81
N ARG A 264 -11.09 10.14 -16.48
CA ARG A 264 -10.47 9.41 -17.61
C ARG A 264 -10.09 10.35 -18.75
N ASP A 265 -11.02 11.21 -19.15
CA ASP A 265 -10.88 12.05 -20.32
C ASP A 265 -9.83 13.15 -20.06
N ARG A 266 -9.75 13.66 -18.83
CA ARG A 266 -8.63 14.52 -18.39
C ARG A 266 -7.29 13.81 -18.40
N TRP A 267 -7.23 12.56 -17.93
CA TRP A 267 -6.00 11.77 -18.01
C TRP A 267 -5.54 11.60 -19.46
N HIS A 268 -6.46 11.27 -20.39
CA HIS A 268 -6.14 11.19 -21.81
C HIS A 268 -5.72 12.54 -22.41
N ALA A 269 -6.38 13.63 -22.05
CA ALA A 269 -6.02 14.97 -22.52
C ALA A 269 -4.63 15.39 -22.02
N PHE A 270 -4.34 15.15 -20.73
CA PHE A 270 -3.03 15.38 -20.13
C PHE A 270 -1.95 14.56 -20.82
N GLN A 271 -2.17 13.24 -20.99
CA GLN A 271 -1.24 12.37 -21.70
C GLN A 271 -0.99 12.86 -23.13
N LYS A 272 -2.04 13.24 -23.86
CA LYS A 272 -1.92 13.78 -25.22
C LYS A 272 -1.11 15.07 -25.26
N ALA A 273 -1.27 15.95 -24.26
CA ALA A 273 -0.50 17.18 -24.14
C ALA A 273 0.98 16.91 -23.84
N GLN A 274 1.28 15.98 -22.92
CA GLN A 274 2.65 15.60 -22.58
C GLN A 274 3.39 14.92 -23.73
N LEU A 275 2.66 14.18 -24.57
CA LEU A 275 3.21 13.50 -25.75
C LEU A 275 3.07 14.33 -27.03
N ALA A 276 2.69 15.61 -26.93
CA ALA A 276 2.58 16.49 -28.08
C ALA A 276 3.96 16.69 -28.73
N GLY A 277 4.11 16.20 -29.96
CA GLY A 277 5.38 16.21 -30.69
C GLY A 277 6.04 14.84 -30.83
N THR A 278 5.55 13.81 -30.13
CA THR A 278 5.98 12.42 -30.38
C THR A 278 5.14 11.82 -31.52
N SER A 279 5.78 11.19 -32.50
CA SER A 279 5.06 10.56 -33.62
C SER A 279 4.31 9.31 -33.19
N ALA A 280 3.24 8.95 -33.92
CA ALA A 280 2.49 7.72 -33.67
C ALA A 280 3.36 6.45 -33.82
N HIS A 281 4.40 6.51 -34.66
CA HIS A 281 5.35 5.43 -34.85
C HIS A 281 6.25 5.25 -33.61
N GLU A 282 6.81 6.33 -33.08
CA GLU A 282 7.64 6.31 -31.86
C GLU A 282 6.82 5.82 -30.66
N LEU A 283 5.60 6.33 -30.47
CA LEU A 283 4.70 5.86 -29.40
C LEU A 283 4.43 4.36 -29.48
N LYS A 284 4.19 3.84 -30.70
CA LYS A 284 3.95 2.41 -30.91
C LYS A 284 5.17 1.57 -30.53
N ILE A 285 6.37 2.01 -30.89
CA ILE A 285 7.62 1.32 -30.54
C ILE A 285 7.84 1.34 -29.03
N THR A 286 7.64 2.50 -28.38
CA THR A 286 7.80 2.65 -26.93
C THR A 286 6.83 1.73 -26.17
N LEU A 287 5.54 1.74 -26.51
CA LEU A 287 4.54 0.86 -25.89
C LEU A 287 4.88 -0.62 -26.09
N ALA A 288 5.25 -1.03 -27.30
CA ALA A 288 5.64 -2.42 -27.58
C ALA A 288 6.91 -2.85 -26.83
N THR A 289 7.78 -1.91 -26.46
CA THR A 289 8.96 -2.17 -25.64
C THR A 289 8.56 -2.33 -24.17
N LEU A 290 7.73 -1.42 -23.65
CA LEU A 290 7.20 -1.53 -22.29
C LEU A 290 6.35 -2.79 -22.07
N ASP A 291 5.50 -3.16 -23.02
CA ASP A 291 4.69 -4.38 -22.94
C ASP A 291 5.57 -5.65 -22.88
N ARG A 292 6.67 -5.69 -23.66
CA ARG A 292 7.66 -6.77 -23.57
C ARG A 292 8.34 -6.81 -22.21
N LEU A 293 8.74 -5.66 -21.65
CA LEU A 293 9.35 -5.58 -20.31
C LEU A 293 8.37 -6.02 -19.20
N LEU A 294 7.09 -5.72 -19.35
CA LEU A 294 6.03 -6.07 -18.40
C LEU A 294 5.48 -7.50 -18.60
N GLY A 295 5.99 -8.26 -19.57
CA GLY A 295 5.51 -9.61 -19.89
C GLY A 295 4.09 -9.65 -20.47
N ARG A 296 3.58 -8.53 -20.98
CA ARG A 296 2.25 -8.44 -21.61
C ARG A 296 2.41 -8.79 -23.10
N GLN A 297 1.95 -9.96 -23.52
CA GLN A 297 1.89 -10.25 -24.96
C GLN A 297 0.84 -9.36 -25.62
N ALA A 298 1.19 -8.75 -26.76
CA ALA A 298 0.21 -8.12 -27.63
C ALA A 298 -0.83 -9.19 -28.03
N VAL A 299 -2.07 -9.01 -27.61
CA VAL A 299 -3.18 -9.78 -28.17
C VAL A 299 -3.25 -9.42 -29.65
N ALA A 300 -2.67 -10.26 -30.49
CA ALA A 300 -2.78 -10.14 -31.93
C ALA A 300 -4.28 -10.17 -32.29
N GLY A 301 -4.69 -9.17 -33.08
CA GLY A 301 -6.09 -8.96 -33.42
C GLY A 301 -6.72 -10.18 -34.08
N VAL A 302 -7.93 -10.51 -33.63
CA VAL A 302 -8.85 -11.30 -34.45
C VAL A 302 -9.61 -10.30 -35.33
N ALA A 303 -9.15 -10.18 -36.57
CA ALA A 303 -9.97 -9.70 -37.68
C ALA A 303 -10.22 -10.88 -38.62
N HIS A 304 -11.46 -10.93 -39.13
CA HIS A 304 -12.07 -11.85 -40.10
C HIS A 304 -12.53 -13.23 -39.60
N ALA A 305 -13.84 -13.36 -39.39
CA ALA A 305 -14.79 -13.65 -40.46
C ALA A 305 -16.10 -12.88 -40.25
#